data_AF-A0A7J2VSS6-F1
#
_entry.id   AF-A0A7J2VSS6-F1
#
_cell.length_a   1.000
_cell.length_b   1.000
_cell.length_c   1.000
_cell.angle_alpha   90.00
_cell.angle_beta   90.00
_cell.angle_gamma   90.00
#
_symmetry.space_group_name_H-M   'P 1'
#
loop_
_entity.id
_entity.type
_entity.pdbx_description
1 polymer ?
#
loop_
_entity_poly.entity_id
_entity_poly.type
_entity_poly.pdbx_seq_one_letter_code
_entity_poly.pdbx_strand_id
1 'polypeptide(L)'
;MGLKNLINQLYHEFKFKYVAWRFYNKNNRSERDWIDFLKEIKKEREIIGDETYRIVAEYNRKRRLRWLRDHKEEIEKLAELYENQPEKLITKVFYEMYLGCKFEGRDKDSELIKIEKKGNLTILHYICGNDCPILKYSLKNNMDPLPICKKAYELGAEAFLNELINMVYNGYEVVYTRDYTSLRPRGRFCYEIVILKKKDEKN
;
A
#
# COMPACT_ATOMS: atom_id res chain seq x y z
N MET A 1 -30.17 1.02 18.28
CA MET A 1 -28.83 0.93 18.91
C MET A 1 -28.83 1.77 20.17
N GLY A 2 -28.55 1.21 21.35
CA GLY A 2 -28.63 1.96 22.61
C GLY A 2 -27.43 2.89 22.85
N LEU A 3 -27.62 4.00 23.58
CA LEU A 3 -26.59 5.00 23.88
C LEU A 3 -25.30 4.40 24.48
N LYS A 4 -25.43 3.40 25.37
CA LYS A 4 -24.28 2.70 25.96
C LYS A 4 -23.43 1.97 24.91
N ASN A 5 -24.06 1.38 23.90
CA ASN A 5 -23.36 0.69 22.83
C ASN A 5 -22.59 1.68 21.94
N LEU A 6 -23.20 2.83 21.65
CA LEU A 6 -22.55 3.90 20.87
C LEU A 6 -21.32 4.46 21.61
N ILE A 7 -21.45 4.76 22.90
CA ILE A 7 -20.31 5.24 23.72
C ILE A 7 -19.18 4.21 23.73
N ASN A 8 -19.51 2.93 23.86
CA ASN A 8 -18.50 1.86 23.83
C ASN A 8 -17.76 1.81 22.48
N GLN A 9 -18.48 1.86 21.36
CA GLN A 9 -17.85 1.87 20.03
C GLN A 9 -16.97 3.10 19.81
N LEU A 10 -17.40 4.29 20.21
CA LEU A 10 -16.61 5.51 20.10
C LEU A 10 -15.32 5.46 20.94
N TYR A 11 -15.39 4.89 22.15
CA TYR A 11 -14.22 4.68 22.99
C TYR A 11 -13.20 3.76 22.31
N HIS A 12 -13.67 2.64 21.76
CA HIS A 12 -12.83 1.67 21.05
C HIS A 12 -12.22 2.26 19.77
N GLU A 13 -13.00 3.04 19.01
CA GLU A 13 -12.51 3.77 17.84
C GLU A 13 -11.37 4.74 18.22
N PHE A 14 -11.57 5.55 19.25
CA PHE A 14 -10.55 6.50 19.74
C PHE A 14 -9.29 5.79 20.24
N LYS A 15 -9.47 4.75 21.07
CA LYS A 15 -8.35 3.92 21.57
C LYS A 15 -7.57 3.33 20.41
N PHE A 16 -8.25 2.76 19.43
CA PHE A 16 -7.58 2.11 18.31
C PHE A 16 -6.88 3.11 17.38
N LYS A 17 -7.44 4.31 17.18
CA LYS A 17 -6.73 5.42 16.50
C LYS A 17 -5.39 5.73 17.17
N TYR A 18 -5.33 5.77 18.50
CA TYR A 18 -4.07 5.96 19.22
C TYR A 18 -3.08 4.80 19.00
N VAL A 19 -3.55 3.55 19.05
CA VAL A 19 -2.72 2.35 18.76
C VAL A 19 -2.14 2.42 17.35
N ALA A 20 -2.97 2.69 16.34
CA ALA A 20 -2.55 2.83 14.95
C ALA A 20 -1.56 4.00 14.78
N TRP A 21 -1.82 5.16 15.39
CA TRP A 21 -0.91 6.29 15.38
C TRP A 21 0.47 5.92 15.94
N ARG A 22 0.54 5.28 17.11
CA ARG A 22 1.80 4.81 17.71
C ARG A 22 2.52 3.85 16.77
N PHE A 23 1.81 2.87 16.24
CA PHE A 23 2.37 1.86 15.35
C PHE A 23 2.92 2.46 14.04
N TYR A 24 2.23 3.43 13.44
CA TYR A 24 2.62 4.03 12.17
C TYR A 24 3.72 5.09 12.27
N ASN A 25 3.88 5.75 13.43
CA ASN A 25 4.97 6.71 13.67
C ASN A 25 6.28 6.07 14.16
N LYS A 26 6.33 4.76 14.45
CA LYS A 26 7.61 4.08 14.74
C LYS A 26 8.47 4.00 13.47
N ASN A 27 9.71 4.48 13.54
CA ASN A 27 10.68 4.36 12.45
C ASN A 27 10.93 2.89 12.11
N ASN A 28 11.34 2.12 13.11
CA ASN A 28 11.57 0.68 13.04
C ASN A 28 10.50 -0.08 13.83
N ARG A 29 10.02 -1.19 13.26
CA ARG A 29 9.04 -2.07 13.90
C ARG A 29 9.64 -3.45 14.04
N SER A 30 9.69 -3.92 15.28
CA SER A 30 10.05 -5.29 15.59
C SER A 30 8.94 -6.27 15.16
N GLU A 31 9.27 -7.56 15.16
CA GLU A 31 8.26 -8.61 15.02
C GLU A 31 7.16 -8.47 16.07
N ARG A 32 7.52 -8.18 17.33
CA ARG A 32 6.56 -8.00 18.43
C ARG A 32 5.57 -6.87 18.12
N ASP A 33 6.05 -5.75 17.58
CA ASP A 33 5.20 -4.62 17.21
C ASP A 33 4.13 -5.02 16.18
N TRP A 34 4.50 -5.82 15.18
CA TRP A 34 3.58 -6.30 14.17
C TRP A 34 2.55 -7.29 14.75
N ILE A 35 3.01 -8.23 15.56
CA ILE A 35 2.14 -9.23 16.20
C ILE A 35 1.12 -8.52 17.10
N ASP A 36 1.58 -7.60 17.94
CA ASP A 36 0.71 -6.86 18.87
C ASP A 36 -0.30 -6.00 18.10
N PHE A 37 0.13 -5.34 17.01
CA PHE A 37 -0.78 -4.56 16.17
C PHE A 37 -1.83 -5.41 15.46
N LEU A 38 -1.46 -6.57 14.91
CA LEU A 38 -2.40 -7.49 14.27
C LEU A 38 -3.41 -8.06 15.28
N LYS A 39 -2.97 -8.38 16.51
CA LYS A 39 -3.87 -8.81 17.58
C LYS A 39 -4.87 -7.72 17.96
N GLU A 40 -4.43 -6.47 18.08
CA GLU A 40 -5.36 -5.35 18.32
C GLU A 40 -6.31 -5.15 17.14
N ILE A 41 -5.86 -5.27 15.87
CA ILE A 41 -6.77 -5.25 14.71
C ILE A 41 -7.85 -6.32 14.84
N LYS A 42 -7.48 -7.56 15.15
CA LYS A 42 -8.44 -8.67 15.30
C LYS A 42 -9.48 -8.36 16.38
N LYS A 43 -9.01 -7.96 17.56
CA LYS A 43 -9.85 -7.61 18.71
C LYS A 43 -10.79 -6.45 18.41
N GLU A 44 -10.27 -5.34 17.90
CA GLU A 44 -11.08 -4.13 17.70
C GLU A 44 -12.08 -4.32 16.56
N ARG A 45 -11.76 -5.12 15.54
CA ARG A 45 -12.72 -5.50 14.48
C ARG A 45 -13.97 -6.20 15.03
N GLU A 46 -13.86 -7.00 16.10
CA GLU A 46 -15.02 -7.65 16.72
C GLU A 46 -15.98 -6.63 17.37
N ILE A 47 -15.52 -5.40 17.62
CA ILE A 47 -16.25 -4.37 18.36
C ILE A 47 -16.75 -3.25 17.44
N ILE A 48 -15.87 -2.71 16.59
CA ILE A 48 -16.17 -1.58 15.69
C ILE A 48 -16.19 -1.97 14.19
N GLY A 49 -16.01 -3.26 13.88
CA GLY A 49 -16.20 -3.79 12.53
C GLY A 49 -15.17 -3.28 11.52
N ASP A 50 -15.65 -2.91 10.33
CA ASP A 50 -14.81 -2.45 9.22
C ASP A 50 -14.16 -1.08 9.47
N GLU A 51 -14.63 -0.33 10.47
CA GLU A 51 -14.02 0.92 10.90
C GLU A 51 -12.56 0.71 11.33
N THR A 52 -12.23 -0.45 11.92
CA THR A 52 -10.86 -0.85 12.22
C THR A 52 -9.98 -0.78 10.98
N TYR A 53 -10.42 -1.33 9.85
CA TYR A 53 -9.63 -1.31 8.61
C TYR A 53 -9.53 0.10 8.02
N ARG A 54 -10.57 0.93 8.15
CA ARG A 54 -10.55 2.33 7.72
C ARG A 54 -9.48 3.13 8.47
N ILE A 55 -9.39 2.94 9.80
CA ILE A 55 -8.35 3.54 10.64
C ILE A 55 -6.96 3.06 10.21
N VAL A 56 -6.77 1.76 9.99
CA VAL A 56 -5.48 1.22 9.50
C VAL A 56 -5.11 1.85 8.15
N ALA A 57 -6.08 1.96 7.22
CA ALA A 57 -5.88 2.56 5.90
C ALA A 57 -5.41 4.03 6.01
N GLU A 58 -6.07 4.81 6.87
CA GLU A 58 -5.74 6.22 7.10
C GLU A 58 -4.29 6.39 7.55
N TYR A 59 -3.87 5.67 8.59
CA TYR A 59 -2.50 5.80 9.11
C TYR A 59 -1.45 5.18 8.18
N ASN A 60 -1.80 4.11 7.46
CA ASN A 60 -0.95 3.54 6.41
C ASN A 60 -0.68 4.57 5.30
N ARG A 61 -1.74 5.22 4.80
CA ARG A 61 -1.65 6.30 3.81
C ARG A 61 -0.82 7.46 4.34
N LYS A 62 -1.08 7.95 5.56
CA LYS A 62 -0.32 9.07 6.17
C LYS A 62 1.17 8.77 6.25
N ARG A 63 1.57 7.54 6.62
CA ARG A 63 2.99 7.14 6.65
C ARG A 63 3.61 7.11 5.25
N ARG A 64 2.91 6.53 4.28
CA ARG A 64 3.32 6.45 2.87
C ARG A 64 3.57 7.83 2.26
N LEU A 65 2.60 8.73 2.42
CA LEU A 65 2.71 10.10 1.91
C LEU A 65 3.79 10.91 2.64
N ARG A 66 4.01 10.64 3.94
CA ARG A 66 5.15 11.24 4.65
C ARG A 66 6.46 10.80 4.04
N TRP A 67 6.64 9.51 3.80
CA TRP A 67 7.86 8.99 3.17
C TRP A 67 8.13 9.66 1.81
N LEU A 68 7.11 9.84 0.96
CA LEU A 68 7.28 10.57 -0.31
C LEU A 68 7.79 11.99 -0.12
N ARG A 69 7.22 12.73 0.84
CA ARG A 69 7.67 14.10 1.15
C ARG A 69 9.11 14.12 1.65
N ASP A 70 9.47 13.15 2.50
CA ASP A 70 10.82 13.04 3.06
C ASP A 70 11.88 12.70 1.98
N HIS A 71 11.47 12.13 0.84
CA HIS A 71 12.36 11.73 -0.27
C HIS A 71 12.11 12.56 -1.55
N LYS A 72 11.43 13.70 -1.45
CA LYS A 72 10.98 14.49 -2.61
C LYS A 72 12.14 14.86 -3.55
N GLU A 73 13.23 15.40 -3.02
CA GLU A 73 14.37 15.85 -3.84
C GLU A 73 15.06 14.70 -4.58
N GLU A 74 15.13 13.50 -3.97
CA GLU A 74 15.69 12.32 -4.63
C GLU A 74 14.77 11.83 -5.75
N ILE A 75 13.46 11.87 -5.53
CA ILE A 75 12.44 11.50 -6.52
C ILE A 75 12.47 12.45 -7.72
N GLU A 76 12.59 13.76 -7.50
CA GLU A 76 12.69 14.76 -8.57
C GLU A 76 13.92 14.54 -9.46
N LYS A 77 15.08 14.21 -8.87
CA LYS A 77 16.29 13.86 -9.63
C LYS A 77 16.11 12.58 -10.46
N LEU A 78 15.46 11.56 -9.90
CA LEU A 78 15.15 10.34 -10.65
C LEU A 78 14.18 10.61 -11.79
N ALA A 79 13.21 11.50 -11.59
CA ALA A 79 12.26 11.89 -12.61
C ALA A 79 12.93 12.55 -13.83
N GLU A 80 13.94 13.40 -13.62
CA GLU A 80 14.74 13.99 -14.70
C GLU A 80 15.43 12.91 -15.55
N LEU A 81 15.93 11.84 -14.92
CA LEU A 81 16.54 10.70 -15.63
C LEU A 81 15.52 9.83 -16.37
N TYR A 82 14.28 9.78 -15.89
CA TYR A 82 13.20 8.98 -16.44
C TYR A 82 12.19 9.83 -17.20
N GLU A 83 12.68 10.81 -17.96
CA GLU A 83 11.84 11.69 -18.76
C GLU A 83 10.84 10.88 -19.60
N ASN A 84 9.55 11.16 -19.40
CA ASN A 84 8.42 10.48 -20.06
C ASN A 84 8.31 8.96 -19.83
N GLN A 85 8.94 8.41 -18.77
CA GLN A 85 8.94 6.97 -18.45
C GLN A 85 8.38 6.72 -17.03
N PRO A 86 7.08 6.96 -16.80
CA PRO A 86 6.46 6.81 -15.49
C PRO A 86 6.56 5.39 -14.92
N GLU A 87 6.61 4.36 -15.78
CA GLU A 87 6.82 2.97 -15.38
C GLU A 87 8.19 2.75 -14.72
N LYS A 88 9.24 3.44 -15.18
CA LYS A 88 10.57 3.36 -14.57
C LYS A 88 10.58 4.08 -13.23
N LEU A 89 9.95 5.26 -13.13
CA LEU A 89 9.83 5.99 -11.87
C LEU A 89 9.05 5.17 -10.83
N ILE A 90 7.94 4.56 -11.21
CA ILE A 90 7.16 3.66 -10.32
C ILE A 90 8.01 2.50 -9.85
N THR A 91 8.70 1.82 -10.78
CA THR A 91 9.57 0.69 -10.45
C THR A 91 10.64 1.12 -9.45
N LYS A 92 11.31 2.24 -9.70
CA LYS A 92 12.40 2.73 -8.86
C LYS A 92 11.92 3.17 -7.49
N VAL A 93 10.93 4.07 -7.44
CA VAL A 93 10.54 4.73 -6.21
C VAL A 93 9.61 3.86 -5.36
N PHE A 94 8.56 3.31 -5.96
CA PHE A 94 7.59 2.53 -5.20
C PHE A 94 8.10 1.14 -4.87
N TYR A 95 8.59 0.40 -5.87
CA TYR A 95 8.99 -0.99 -5.65
C TYR A 95 10.38 -1.09 -5.02
N GLU A 96 11.43 -0.49 -5.62
CA GLU A 96 12.78 -0.64 -5.09
C GLU A 96 13.01 0.15 -3.80
N MET A 97 12.81 1.47 -3.83
CA MET A 97 13.15 2.34 -2.68
C MET A 97 12.17 2.17 -1.51
N TYR A 98 10.86 2.24 -1.78
CA TYR A 98 9.85 2.20 -0.72
C TYR A 98 9.54 0.79 -0.21
N LEU A 99 9.29 -0.18 -1.10
CA LEU A 99 8.97 -1.56 -0.72
C LEU A 99 10.20 -2.43 -0.46
N GLY A 100 11.40 -2.00 -0.88
CA GLY A 100 12.62 -2.80 -0.77
C GLY A 100 12.65 -4.00 -1.72
N CYS A 101 11.91 -3.94 -2.82
CA CYS A 101 11.93 -4.97 -3.84
C CYS A 101 13.27 -4.99 -4.57
N LYS A 102 13.67 -6.17 -5.02
CA LYS A 102 14.81 -6.36 -5.93
C LYS A 102 14.29 -6.64 -7.33
N PHE A 103 14.96 -6.11 -8.35
CA PHE A 103 14.71 -6.39 -9.77
C PHE A 103 16.00 -6.90 -10.43
N GLU A 104 16.68 -7.86 -9.79
CA GLU A 104 17.97 -8.40 -10.26
C GLU A 104 17.80 -9.63 -11.20
N GLY A 105 16.55 -10.02 -11.51
CA GLY A 105 16.24 -11.14 -12.41
C GLY A 105 16.39 -12.53 -11.80
N ARG A 106 16.40 -12.67 -10.46
CA ARG A 106 16.45 -13.96 -9.76
C ARG A 106 15.05 -14.51 -9.48
N ASP A 107 14.93 -15.82 -9.22
CA ASP A 107 13.67 -16.54 -8.94
C ASP A 107 12.81 -16.00 -7.77
N LYS A 108 13.28 -15.00 -7.01
CA LYS A 108 12.56 -14.36 -5.89
C LYS A 108 12.42 -12.86 -6.05
N ASP A 109 12.89 -12.31 -7.15
CA ASP A 109 12.85 -10.88 -7.40
C ASP A 109 11.46 -10.45 -7.85
N SER A 110 11.24 -9.15 -7.74
CA SER A 110 10.09 -8.50 -8.35
C SER A 110 10.38 -8.25 -9.82
N GLU A 111 9.30 -8.17 -10.61
CA GLU A 111 9.41 -8.02 -12.06
C GLU A 111 8.22 -7.23 -12.61
N LEU A 112 8.49 -6.35 -13.59
CA LEU A 112 7.48 -5.77 -14.47
C LEU A 112 7.28 -6.72 -15.65
N ILE A 113 6.28 -7.59 -15.54
CA ILE A 113 6.10 -8.72 -16.46
C ILE A 113 5.34 -8.36 -17.73
N LYS A 114 4.58 -7.25 -17.73
CA LYS A 114 3.80 -6.83 -18.89
C LYS A 114 3.48 -5.34 -18.85
N ILE A 115 3.55 -4.71 -20.02
CA ILE A 115 3.04 -3.36 -20.28
C ILE A 115 2.00 -3.47 -21.38
N GLU A 116 0.77 -3.02 -21.12
CA GLU A 116 -0.29 -2.90 -22.13
C GLU A 116 -0.62 -1.43 -22.37
N LYS A 117 -0.91 -1.08 -23.64
CA LYS A 117 -1.43 0.25 -24.00
C LYS A 117 -2.84 0.09 -24.57
N LYS A 118 -3.82 0.82 -24.01
CA LYS A 118 -5.23 0.81 -24.44
C LYS A 118 -5.77 2.23 -24.43
N GLY A 119 -5.80 2.89 -25.59
CA GLY A 119 -6.19 4.30 -25.68
C GLY A 119 -5.27 5.19 -24.85
N ASN A 120 -5.84 5.94 -23.90
CA ASN A 120 -5.10 6.80 -22.95
C ASN A 120 -4.63 6.05 -21.69
N LEU A 121 -4.75 4.72 -21.65
CA LEU A 121 -4.33 3.88 -20.54
C LEU A 121 -3.01 3.18 -20.84
N THR A 122 -2.09 3.24 -19.89
CA THR A 122 -0.92 2.35 -19.79
C THR A 122 -1.13 1.44 -18.58
N ILE A 123 -1.18 0.13 -18.79
CA ILE A 123 -1.41 -0.87 -17.75
C ILE A 123 -0.10 -1.61 -17.51
N LEU A 124 0.39 -1.57 -16.28
CA LEU A 124 1.62 -2.19 -15.83
C LEU A 124 1.29 -3.37 -14.93
N HIS A 125 1.82 -4.54 -15.25
CA HIS A 125 1.61 -5.76 -14.47
C HIS A 125 2.91 -6.13 -13.76
N TYR A 126 2.84 -6.23 -12.44
CA TYR A 126 3.97 -6.52 -11.58
C TYR A 126 3.79 -7.85 -10.84
N ILE A 127 4.89 -8.58 -10.72
CA ILE A 127 5.10 -9.58 -9.67
C ILE A 127 5.92 -8.89 -8.57
N CYS A 128 5.37 -8.81 -7.36
CA CYS A 128 6.02 -8.14 -6.22
C CYS A 128 6.43 -9.17 -5.16
N GLY A 129 7.74 -9.29 -4.95
CA GLY A 129 8.40 -10.28 -4.10
C GLY A 129 8.95 -9.73 -2.78
N ASN A 130 8.29 -8.76 -2.15
CA ASN A 130 8.78 -8.19 -0.89
C ASN A 130 8.51 -9.08 0.34
N ASP A 131 9.36 -8.96 1.38
CA ASP A 131 9.08 -9.53 2.71
C ASP A 131 7.97 -8.72 3.38
N CYS A 132 6.73 -9.05 3.06
CA CYS A 132 5.56 -8.34 3.54
C CYS A 132 5.24 -8.74 5.00
N PRO A 133 5.38 -7.83 5.98
CA PRO A 133 5.15 -8.16 7.38
C PRO A 133 3.68 -8.50 7.67
N ILE A 134 2.71 -7.92 6.94
CA ILE A 134 1.30 -8.28 7.08
C ILE A 134 1.09 -9.76 6.77
N LEU A 135 1.63 -10.25 5.64
CA LEU A 135 1.49 -11.66 5.29
C LEU A 135 2.20 -12.53 6.35
N LYS A 136 3.48 -12.26 6.59
CA LYS A 136 4.34 -13.05 7.49
C LYS A 136 3.72 -13.22 8.88
N TYR A 137 3.32 -12.10 9.50
CA TYR A 137 2.83 -12.13 10.87
C TYR A 137 1.34 -12.48 10.97
N SER A 138 0.52 -12.26 9.94
CA SER A 138 -0.87 -12.76 9.95
C SER A 138 -0.90 -14.28 9.89
N LEU A 139 -0.12 -14.89 8.98
CA LEU A 139 0.00 -16.35 8.89
C LEU A 139 0.51 -16.97 10.19
N LYS A 140 1.54 -16.35 10.81
CA LYS A 140 2.06 -16.80 12.11
C LYS A 140 1.02 -16.77 13.24
N ASN A 141 -0.01 -15.92 13.14
CA ASN A 141 -1.05 -15.76 14.15
C ASN A 141 -2.41 -16.36 13.73
N ASN A 142 -2.45 -17.21 12.70
CA ASN A 142 -3.69 -17.78 12.17
C ASN A 142 -4.76 -16.71 11.85
N MET A 143 -4.31 -15.58 11.29
CA MET A 143 -5.17 -14.51 10.81
C MET A 143 -5.18 -14.50 9.29
N ASP A 144 -6.36 -14.32 8.70
CA ASP A 144 -6.47 -14.08 7.27
C ASP A 144 -5.92 -12.67 6.94
N PRO A 145 -4.84 -12.56 6.14
CA PRO A 145 -4.28 -11.26 5.76
C PRO A 145 -5.15 -10.51 4.73
N LEU A 146 -6.05 -11.20 4.01
CA LEU A 146 -6.77 -10.63 2.87
C LEU A 146 -7.55 -9.35 3.21
N PRO A 147 -8.34 -9.29 4.30
CA PRO A 147 -9.08 -8.08 4.64
C PRO A 147 -8.17 -6.87 4.86
N ILE A 148 -7.04 -7.05 5.56
CA ILE A 148 -6.09 -5.95 5.83
C ILE A 148 -5.41 -5.52 4.54
N CYS A 149 -4.98 -6.49 3.73
CA CYS A 149 -4.34 -6.23 2.44
C CYS A 149 -5.27 -5.41 1.53
N LYS A 150 -6.52 -5.84 1.38
CA LYS A 150 -7.50 -5.23 0.46
C LYS A 150 -8.06 -3.91 0.98
N LYS A 151 -8.47 -3.85 2.26
CA LYS A 151 -9.16 -2.67 2.80
C LYS A 151 -8.22 -1.58 3.31
N ALA A 152 -6.94 -1.88 3.56
CA ALA A 152 -6.01 -0.89 4.10
C ALA A 152 -4.73 -0.67 3.29
N TYR A 153 -4.08 -1.74 2.84
CA TYR A 153 -2.76 -1.61 2.20
C TYR A 153 -2.83 -1.29 0.72
N GLU A 154 -3.84 -1.80 0.01
CA GLU A 154 -4.10 -1.46 -1.39
C GLU A 154 -4.43 0.03 -1.56
N LEU A 155 -5.37 0.55 -0.76
CA LEU A 155 -5.70 1.99 -0.77
C LEU A 155 -4.51 2.89 -0.44
N GLY A 156 -3.66 2.46 0.50
CA GLY A 156 -2.42 3.19 0.82
C GLY A 156 -1.43 3.19 -0.34
N ALA A 157 -1.29 2.06 -1.06
CA ALA A 157 -0.44 1.95 -2.23
C ALA A 157 -0.96 2.80 -3.40
N GLU A 158 -2.26 2.77 -3.66
CA GLU A 158 -2.89 3.63 -4.67
C GLU A 158 -2.66 5.11 -4.37
N ALA A 159 -2.85 5.54 -3.13
CA ALA A 159 -2.62 6.92 -2.72
C ALA A 159 -1.14 7.33 -2.87
N PHE A 160 -0.19 6.43 -2.55
CA PHE A 160 1.23 6.67 -2.77
C PHE A 160 1.53 6.85 -4.25
N LEU A 161 1.06 5.94 -5.11
CA LEU A 161 1.35 5.99 -6.55
C LEU A 161 0.72 7.22 -7.22
N ASN A 162 -0.51 7.59 -6.82
CA ASN A 162 -1.13 8.83 -7.28
C ASN A 162 -0.31 10.06 -6.90
N GLU A 163 0.15 10.15 -5.64
CA GLU A 163 0.96 11.28 -5.20
C GLU A 163 2.30 11.31 -5.94
N LEU A 164 2.99 10.16 -6.04
CA LEU A 164 4.26 10.03 -6.77
C LEU A 164 4.14 10.52 -8.21
N ILE A 165 3.12 10.04 -8.93
CA ILE A 165 2.92 10.40 -10.32
C ILE A 165 2.52 11.86 -10.46
N ASN A 166 1.58 12.37 -9.66
CA ASN A 166 1.17 13.78 -9.76
C ASN A 166 2.26 14.77 -9.32
N MET A 167 3.23 14.34 -8.50
CA MET A 167 4.37 15.16 -8.11
C MET A 167 5.29 15.47 -9.31
N VAL A 168 5.36 14.57 -10.29
CA VAL A 168 6.35 14.61 -11.38
C VAL A 168 5.70 14.76 -12.75
N TYR A 169 4.68 13.95 -13.02
CA TYR A 169 3.96 13.90 -14.29
C TYR A 169 2.57 14.49 -14.11
N ASN A 170 2.41 15.74 -14.54
CA ASN A 170 1.10 16.37 -14.58
C ASN A 170 0.15 15.61 -15.53
N GLY A 171 -1.13 15.60 -15.18
CA GLY A 171 -2.17 15.07 -16.07
C GLY A 171 -2.31 13.55 -16.06
N TYR A 172 -1.87 12.85 -15.03
CA TYR A 172 -2.13 11.41 -14.86
C TYR A 172 -3.05 11.12 -13.67
N GLU A 173 -3.82 10.05 -13.77
CA GLU A 173 -4.48 9.38 -12.65
C GLU A 173 -3.92 7.97 -12.56
N VAL A 174 -3.73 7.49 -11.32
CA VAL A 174 -3.27 6.13 -11.09
C VAL A 174 -4.37 5.33 -10.43
N VAL A 175 -4.66 4.15 -10.97
CA VAL A 175 -5.47 3.13 -10.28
C VAL A 175 -4.55 1.98 -9.92
N TYR A 176 -4.68 1.47 -8.71
CA TYR A 176 -3.87 0.36 -8.23
C TYR A 176 -4.75 -0.75 -7.68
N THR A 177 -4.54 -1.96 -8.16
CA THR A 177 -5.26 -3.14 -7.68
C THR A 177 -4.32 -4.33 -7.57
N ARG A 178 -4.67 -5.26 -6.69
CA ARG A 178 -3.99 -6.55 -6.57
C ARG A 178 -4.91 -7.68 -7.01
N ASP A 179 -4.33 -8.71 -7.62
CA ASP A 179 -5.05 -9.96 -7.86
C ASP A 179 -4.90 -10.88 -6.64
N TYR A 180 -5.93 -10.85 -5.81
CA TYR A 180 -6.08 -11.68 -4.62
C TYR A 180 -6.59 -13.10 -4.93
N THR A 181 -6.89 -13.42 -6.19
CA THR A 181 -7.34 -14.77 -6.59
C THR A 181 -6.17 -15.65 -7.01
N SER A 182 -5.17 -15.06 -7.69
CA SER A 182 -4.12 -15.82 -8.36
C SER A 182 -2.87 -16.08 -7.51
N LEU A 183 -2.33 -15.08 -6.81
CA LEU A 183 -0.98 -15.18 -6.22
C LEU A 183 -0.87 -14.99 -4.70
N ARG A 184 -1.81 -14.33 -4.01
CA ARG A 184 -1.82 -14.29 -2.52
C ARG A 184 -3.23 -14.43 -1.95
N PRO A 185 -3.42 -15.21 -0.86
CA PRO A 185 -2.37 -15.69 0.06
C PRO A 185 -1.70 -17.01 -0.34
N ARG A 186 -2.02 -17.59 -1.51
CA ARG A 186 -1.60 -18.96 -1.91
C ARG A 186 -0.19 -19.07 -2.52
N GLY A 187 0.44 -17.96 -2.88
CA GLY A 187 1.74 -17.91 -3.56
C GLY A 187 2.74 -16.95 -2.89
N ARG A 188 3.98 -16.98 -3.40
CA ARG A 188 5.11 -16.25 -2.82
C ARG A 188 5.05 -14.73 -3.09
N PHE A 189 4.38 -14.33 -4.17
CA PHE A 189 4.38 -12.97 -4.71
C PHE A 189 3.00 -12.32 -4.64
N CYS A 190 2.93 -10.98 -4.67
CA CYS A 190 1.71 -10.27 -5.04
C CYS A 190 1.68 -10.08 -6.56
N TYR A 191 0.55 -10.36 -7.21
CA TYR A 191 0.30 -9.83 -8.55
C TYR A 191 -0.36 -8.47 -8.40
N GLU A 192 0.27 -7.44 -8.94
CA GLU A 192 -0.17 -6.06 -8.80
C GLU A 192 -0.35 -5.43 -10.18
N ILE A 193 -1.40 -4.65 -10.33
CA ILE A 193 -1.72 -3.95 -11.58
C ILE A 193 -1.75 -2.46 -11.27
N VAL A 194 -0.93 -1.69 -11.98
CA VAL A 194 -0.92 -0.23 -11.93
C VAL A 194 -1.45 0.27 -13.27
N ILE A 195 -2.52 1.06 -13.24
CA ILE A 195 -3.10 1.67 -14.44
C ILE A 195 -2.79 3.16 -14.39
N LEU A 196 -2.02 3.63 -15.36
CA LEU A 196 -1.79 5.04 -15.62
C LEU A 196 -2.80 5.51 -16.66
N LYS A 197 -3.65 6.46 -16.28
CA LYS A 197 -4.62 7.10 -17.19
C LYS A 197 -4.17 8.53 -17.46
N LYS A 198 -3.85 8.85 -18.71
CA LYS A 198 -3.60 10.23 -19.12
C LYS A 198 -4.94 10.98 -19.15
N LYS A 199 -5.05 12.07 -18.39
CA LYS A 199 -6.19 12.99 -18.45
C LYS A 199 -6.19 13.62 -19.83
N ASP A 200 -7.34 13.62 -20.49
CA ASP A 200 -7.49 14.31 -21.76
C ASP A 200 -7.18 15.80 -21.52
N GLU A 201 -6.28 16.36 -22.32
CA GLU A 201 -6.09 17.81 -22.36
C GLU A 201 -7.44 18.38 -22.82
N LYS A 202 -8.13 19.09 -21.94
CA LYS A 202 -9.30 19.87 -22.34
C LYS A 202 -8.78 20.94 -23.31
N ASN A 203 -8.93 20.69 -24.61
CA ASN A 203 -8.85 21.71 -25.65
C ASN A 203 -9.84 22.83 -25.37
#